data_AF-A0A7X7FJZ5-F1
#
_entry.id   AF-A0A7X7FJZ5-F1
#
_cell.length_a   1.000
_cell.length_b   1.000
_cell.length_c   1.000
_cell.angle_alpha   90.00
_cell.angle_beta   90.00
_cell.angle_gamma   90.00
#
_symmetry.space_group_name_H-M   'P 1'
#
loop_
_entity.id
_entity.type
_entity.pdbx_description
1 polymer ?
#
loop_
_entity_poly.entity_id
_entity_poly.type
_entity_poly.pdbx_seq_one_letter_code
_entity_poly.pdbx_strand_id
1 'polypeptide(L)'
;MRTLLWKDYHQNRKVLAAIAIFILLPYLIHVTAGLLLRSSSTQVSLASLFWLASTTAFYMSVVAASFVAGNAIAGERADRSAEFAAYLPISRRHAVASKIIVAIGGCLFFLIVNYGVHQLAGLAQGFGSFDPLSESLWLSLTTAVLMFGVPWLFSSLSSSSVIAAASGVVAFLLVMGICSSGLDSSRRATADAWAMVYMVTCLIAGIGGFVIGIVYYLRRVEP
;
A
#
# COMPACT_ATOMS: atom_id res chain seq x y z
N MET A 1 -8.85 -23.54 -6.54
CA MET A 1 -8.32 -22.35 -5.83
C MET A 1 -6.80 -22.36 -5.67
N ARG A 2 -6.17 -23.42 -5.16
CA ARG A 2 -4.69 -23.47 -4.97
C ARG A 2 -3.88 -23.10 -6.23
N THR A 3 -4.24 -23.66 -7.39
CA THR A 3 -3.55 -23.39 -8.66
C THR A 3 -3.66 -21.93 -9.09
N LEU A 4 -4.82 -21.29 -8.86
CA LEU A 4 -5.05 -19.87 -9.19
C LEU A 4 -4.20 -18.96 -8.29
N LEU A 5 -4.17 -19.23 -6.99
CA LEU A 5 -3.33 -18.49 -6.04
C LEU A 5 -1.85 -18.59 -6.41
N TRP A 6 -1.39 -19.78 -6.78
CA TRP A 6 -0.01 -19.98 -7.23
C TRP A 6 0.30 -19.19 -8.50
N LYS A 7 -0.61 -19.21 -9.48
CA LYS A 7 -0.49 -18.42 -10.72
C LYS A 7 -0.39 -16.93 -10.40
N ASP A 8 -1.35 -16.39 -9.64
CA ASP A 8 -1.42 -14.96 -9.31
C ASP A 8 -0.22 -14.50 -8.49
N TYR A 9 0.26 -15.34 -7.56
CA TYR A 9 1.50 -15.10 -6.85
C TYR A 9 2.71 -15.07 -7.79
N HIS A 10 2.84 -16.06 -8.67
CA HIS A 10 3.97 -16.16 -9.59
C HIS A 10 4.04 -14.96 -10.55
N GLN A 11 2.89 -14.42 -10.93
CA GLN A 11 2.80 -13.23 -11.74
C GLN A 11 3.22 -11.97 -10.96
N ASN A 12 2.74 -11.82 -9.72
CA ASN A 12 3.06 -10.66 -8.89
C ASN A 12 4.43 -10.76 -8.21
N ARG A 13 5.13 -11.90 -8.27
CA ARG A 13 6.39 -12.15 -7.56
C ARG A 13 7.46 -11.09 -7.84
N LYS A 14 7.56 -10.60 -9.09
CA LYS A 14 8.56 -9.60 -9.47
C LYS A 14 8.27 -8.26 -8.81
N VAL A 15 6.99 -7.87 -8.79
CA VAL A 15 6.53 -6.64 -8.12
C VAL A 15 6.71 -6.76 -6.62
N LEU A 16 6.32 -7.89 -6.02
CA LEU A 16 6.50 -8.14 -4.59
C LEU A 16 7.98 -8.15 -4.18
N ALA A 17 8.86 -8.73 -5.00
CA ALA A 17 10.30 -8.71 -4.75
C ALA A 17 10.88 -7.28 -4.84
N ALA A 18 10.46 -6.50 -5.84
CA ALA A 18 10.87 -5.10 -5.96
C ALA A 18 10.39 -4.27 -4.76
N ILE A 19 9.15 -4.49 -4.30
CA ILE A 19 8.60 -3.86 -3.09
C ILE A 19 9.39 -4.28 -1.85
N ALA A 20 9.74 -5.55 -1.71
CA ALA A 20 10.55 -6.02 -0.59
C ALA A 20 11.90 -5.30 -0.54
N ILE A 21 12.59 -5.17 -1.68
CA ILE A 21 13.85 -4.41 -1.78
C ILE A 21 13.63 -2.94 -1.41
N PHE A 22 12.58 -2.33 -1.93
CA PHE A 22 12.24 -0.93 -1.66
C PHE A 22 11.96 -0.68 -0.16
N ILE A 23 11.28 -1.61 0.52
CA ILE A 23 10.97 -1.54 1.95
C ILE A 23 12.20 -1.82 2.83
N LEU A 24 13.15 -2.62 2.35
CA LEU A 24 14.42 -2.90 3.07
C LEU A 24 15.39 -1.71 3.02
N LEU A 25 15.28 -0.86 2.00
CA LEU A 25 16.20 0.26 1.77
C LEU A 25 16.27 1.26 2.94
N PRO A 26 15.13 1.68 3.57
CA PRO A 26 15.19 2.49 4.78
C PRO A 26 15.98 1.87 5.93
N TYR A 27 15.91 0.55 6.13
CA TYR A 27 16.70 -0.13 7.16
C TYR A 27 18.19 -0.04 6.85
N LEU A 28 18.58 -0.28 5.60
CA LEU A 28 19.98 -0.15 5.18
C LEU A 28 20.49 1.28 5.38
N ILE A 29 19.72 2.30 4.99
CA ILE A 29 20.10 3.71 5.15
C ILE A 29 20.28 4.07 6.62
N HIS A 30 19.31 3.76 7.48
CA HIS A 30 19.38 4.16 8.89
C HIS A 30 20.48 3.43 9.65
N VAL A 31 20.68 2.13 9.39
CA VAL A 31 21.76 1.37 10.02
C VAL A 31 23.13 1.89 9.58
N THR A 32 23.34 2.12 8.28
CA THR A 32 24.61 2.67 7.77
C THR A 32 24.88 4.07 8.28
N ALA A 33 23.88 4.97 8.25
CA ALA A 33 23.99 6.31 8.82
C ALA A 33 24.30 6.28 10.32
N GLY A 34 23.64 5.39 11.08
CA GLY A 34 23.91 5.21 12.50
C GLY A 34 25.31 4.71 12.81
N LEU A 35 25.84 3.79 12.00
CA LEU A 35 27.23 3.32 12.12
C LEU A 35 28.25 4.43 11.86
N LEU A 36 27.98 5.29 10.86
CA LEU A 36 28.84 6.45 10.57
C LEU A 36 28.81 7.48 11.71
N LEU A 37 27.63 7.75 12.28
CA LEU A 37 27.47 8.74 13.36
C LEU A 37 27.98 8.25 14.72
N ARG A 38 27.98 6.94 14.96
CA ARG A 38 28.55 6.34 16.19
C ARG A 38 30.06 6.56 16.28
N SER A 39 30.74 6.71 15.15
CA SER A 39 32.14 7.14 15.06
C SER A 39 32.35 8.56 15.61
N SER A 40 31.31 9.39 15.63
CA SER A 40 31.36 10.83 15.90
C SER A 40 30.95 11.21 17.33
N SER A 41 31.12 10.33 18.32
CA SER A 41 30.85 10.54 19.77
C SER A 41 29.38 10.55 20.24
N THR A 42 28.39 10.48 19.34
CA THR A 42 26.97 10.37 19.72
C THR A 42 26.60 8.90 19.96
N GLN A 43 26.16 8.54 21.17
CA GLN A 43 25.61 7.20 21.44
C GLN A 43 24.23 7.07 20.80
N VAL A 44 24.18 6.56 19.57
CA VAL A 44 22.93 6.22 18.89
C VAL A 44 22.54 4.79 19.26
N SER A 45 21.35 4.62 19.84
CA SER A 45 20.81 3.29 20.13
C SER A 45 20.40 2.59 18.83
N LEU A 46 20.64 1.27 18.73
CA LEU A 46 20.12 0.49 17.62
C LEU A 46 18.58 0.56 17.56
N ALA A 47 17.92 0.57 18.73
CA ALA A 47 16.46 0.62 18.80
C ALA A 47 15.89 1.89 18.14
N SER A 48 16.55 3.05 18.32
CA SER A 48 16.12 4.31 17.68
C SER A 48 16.29 4.28 16.16
N LEU A 49 17.33 3.62 15.65
CA LEU A 49 17.53 3.45 14.21
C LEU A 49 16.46 2.55 13.60
N PHE A 50 16.15 1.42 14.24
CA PHE A 50 15.11 0.49 13.78
C PHE A 50 13.71 1.10 13.86
N TRP A 51 13.44 1.94 14.86
CA TRP A 51 12.16 2.63 14.97
C TRP A 51 11.97 3.65 13.84
N LEU A 52 12.98 4.46 13.52
CA LEU A 52 12.88 5.42 12.42
C LEU A 52 12.83 4.72 11.05
N ALA A 53 13.63 3.66 10.88
CA ALA A 53 13.62 2.83 9.68
C ALA A 53 12.27 2.14 9.45
N SER A 54 11.67 1.57 10.50
CA SER A 54 10.37 0.90 10.41
C SER A 54 9.23 1.89 10.14
N THR A 55 9.26 3.09 10.72
CA THR A 55 8.30 4.17 10.40
C THR A 55 8.35 4.53 8.91
N THR A 56 9.55 4.78 8.39
CA THR A 56 9.72 5.12 6.96
C THR A 56 9.34 3.94 6.06
N ALA A 57 9.75 2.72 6.40
CA ALA A 57 9.37 1.50 5.68
C ALA A 57 7.86 1.22 5.72
N PHE A 58 7.17 1.57 6.80
CA PHE A 58 5.72 1.46 6.92
C PHE A 58 4.99 2.39 5.95
N TYR A 59 5.37 3.68 5.88
CA TYR A 59 4.82 4.60 4.88
C TYR A 59 5.16 4.18 3.44
N MET A 60 6.37 3.66 3.21
CA MET A 60 6.72 3.08 1.91
C MET A 60 5.85 1.86 1.56
N SER A 61 5.44 1.07 2.54
CA SER A 61 4.51 -0.06 2.34
C SER A 61 3.11 0.41 1.94
N VAL A 62 2.65 1.55 2.47
CA VAL A 62 1.38 2.18 2.08
C VAL A 62 1.43 2.58 0.59
N VAL A 63 2.53 3.20 0.15
CA VAL A 63 2.75 3.54 -1.26
C VAL A 63 2.86 2.29 -2.13
N ALA A 64 3.56 1.26 -1.64
CA ALA A 64 3.72 -0.02 -2.34
C ALA A 64 2.39 -0.72 -2.65
N ALA A 65 1.36 -0.51 -1.83
CA ALA A 65 0.02 -1.04 -2.08
C ALA A 65 -0.54 -0.61 -3.45
N SER A 66 -0.18 0.59 -3.90
CA SER A 66 -0.55 1.13 -5.21
C SER A 66 0.03 0.32 -6.37
N PHE A 67 1.27 -0.14 -6.22
CA PHE A 67 1.95 -0.95 -7.23
C PHE A 67 1.38 -2.36 -7.29
N VAL A 68 1.08 -2.98 -6.14
CA VAL A 68 0.45 -4.31 -6.09
C VAL A 68 -0.94 -4.27 -6.73
N ALA A 69 -1.79 -3.33 -6.31
CA ALA A 69 -3.14 -3.19 -6.85
C ALA A 69 -3.15 -2.82 -8.33
N GLY A 70 -2.27 -1.89 -8.75
CA GLY A 70 -2.12 -1.49 -10.14
C GLY A 70 -1.68 -2.65 -11.05
N ASN A 71 -0.84 -3.56 -10.55
CA ASN A 71 -0.35 -4.70 -11.33
C ASN A 71 -1.32 -5.90 -11.34
N ALA A 72 -2.24 -6.01 -10.38
CA ALA A 72 -3.04 -7.22 -10.16
C ALA A 72 -3.87 -7.69 -11.39
N ILE A 73 -4.41 -6.76 -12.17
CA ILE A 73 -5.20 -7.04 -13.38
C ILE A 73 -4.47 -6.56 -14.64
N ALA A 74 -4.02 -5.31 -14.67
CA ALA A 74 -3.32 -4.74 -15.82
C ALA A 74 -2.01 -5.47 -16.15
N GLY A 75 -1.34 -6.08 -15.16
CA GLY A 75 -0.18 -6.92 -15.41
C GLY A 75 -0.51 -8.15 -16.27
N GLU A 76 -1.70 -8.74 -16.13
CA GLU A 76 -2.08 -9.89 -16.97
C GLU A 76 -2.29 -9.48 -18.42
N ARG A 77 -2.82 -8.27 -18.62
CA ARG A 77 -3.11 -7.71 -19.94
C ARG A 77 -1.84 -7.26 -20.64
N ALA A 78 -0.89 -6.67 -19.91
CA ALA A 78 0.43 -6.35 -20.43
C ALA A 78 1.11 -7.60 -21.01
N ASP A 79 0.95 -8.74 -20.33
CA ASP A 79 1.53 -10.03 -20.75
C ASP A 79 0.61 -10.85 -21.69
N ARG A 80 -0.56 -10.33 -22.10
CA ARG A 80 -1.64 -11.04 -22.84
C ARG A 80 -2.11 -12.36 -22.23
N SER A 81 -1.70 -12.66 -21.00
CA SER A 81 -2.11 -13.85 -20.25
C SER A 81 -3.60 -13.84 -19.87
N ALA A 82 -4.25 -12.67 -19.92
CA ALA A 82 -5.67 -12.51 -19.69
C ALA A 82 -6.53 -13.17 -20.81
N GLU A 83 -6.09 -13.07 -22.07
CA GLU A 83 -6.73 -13.72 -23.22
C GLU A 83 -6.70 -15.25 -23.05
N PHE A 84 -5.53 -15.80 -22.70
CA PHE A 84 -5.39 -17.23 -22.42
C PHE A 84 -6.27 -17.70 -21.25
N ALA A 85 -6.36 -16.90 -20.18
CA ALA A 85 -7.19 -17.22 -19.02
C ALA A 85 -8.69 -17.22 -19.36
N ALA A 86 -9.12 -16.44 -20.38
CA ALA A 86 -10.51 -16.40 -20.83
C ALA A 86 -10.95 -17.69 -21.54
N TYR A 87 -10.02 -18.45 -22.15
CA TYR A 87 -10.31 -19.74 -22.79
C TYR A 87 -10.44 -20.90 -21.80
N LEU A 88 -9.96 -20.73 -20.56
CA LEU A 88 -10.07 -21.76 -19.54
C LEU A 88 -11.47 -21.75 -18.92
N PRO A 89 -12.04 -22.92 -18.54
CA PRO A 89 -13.34 -23.02 -17.89
C PRO A 89 -13.27 -22.59 -16.41
N ILE A 90 -12.65 -21.44 -16.14
CA ILE A 90 -12.50 -20.87 -14.80
C ILE A 90 -13.61 -19.83 -14.60
N SER A 91 -14.37 -19.97 -13.52
CA SER A 91 -15.33 -18.95 -13.12
C SER A 91 -14.61 -17.64 -12.76
N ARG A 92 -15.02 -16.53 -13.37
CA ARG A 92 -14.44 -15.19 -13.16
C ARG A 92 -14.44 -14.75 -11.69
N ARG A 93 -15.42 -15.19 -10.91
CA ARG A 93 -15.49 -14.92 -9.47
C ARG A 93 -14.31 -15.52 -8.72
N HIS A 94 -13.91 -16.74 -9.09
CA HIS A 94 -12.76 -17.40 -8.49
C HIS A 94 -11.44 -16.74 -8.90
N ALA A 95 -11.35 -16.26 -10.15
CA ALA A 95 -10.18 -15.51 -10.63
C ALA A 95 -10.02 -14.15 -9.93
N VAL A 96 -11.11 -13.40 -9.71
CA VAL A 96 -11.06 -12.17 -8.89
C VAL A 96 -10.67 -12.49 -7.45
N ALA A 97 -11.29 -13.51 -6.85
CA ALA A 97 -11.02 -13.86 -5.47
C ALA A 97 -9.55 -14.21 -5.23
N SER A 98 -8.92 -14.98 -6.13
CA SER A 98 -7.49 -15.32 -6.00
C SER A 98 -6.59 -14.08 -6.11
N LYS A 99 -6.91 -13.15 -7.02
CA LYS A 99 -6.19 -11.87 -7.15
C LYS A 99 -6.31 -11.01 -5.91
N ILE A 100 -7.52 -10.89 -5.36
CA ILE A 100 -7.77 -10.13 -4.13
C ILE A 100 -6.93 -10.73 -2.98
N ILE A 101 -6.97 -12.05 -2.81
CA ILE A 101 -6.21 -12.73 -1.74
C ILE A 101 -4.71 -12.47 -1.86
N VAL A 102 -4.14 -12.61 -3.06
CA VAL A 102 -2.70 -12.39 -3.28
C VAL A 102 -2.33 -10.92 -3.10
N ALA A 103 -3.12 -10.00 -3.65
CA ALA A 103 -2.84 -8.57 -3.59
C ALA A 103 -2.98 -8.02 -2.16
N ILE A 104 -4.12 -8.26 -1.51
CA ILE A 104 -4.35 -7.82 -0.12
C ILE A 104 -3.39 -8.54 0.82
N GLY A 105 -3.20 -9.86 0.65
CA GLY A 105 -2.27 -10.64 1.48
C GLY A 105 -0.83 -10.13 1.39
N GLY A 106 -0.36 -9.79 0.19
CA GLY A 106 0.95 -9.18 -0.01
C GLY A 106 1.09 -7.82 0.68
N CYS A 107 0.11 -6.94 0.51
CA CYS A 107 0.10 -5.62 1.16
C CYS A 107 0.07 -5.74 2.70
N LEU A 108 -0.83 -6.57 3.24
CA LEU A 108 -0.97 -6.78 4.67
C LEU A 108 0.29 -7.38 5.28
N PHE A 109 0.96 -8.31 4.58
CA PHE A 109 2.21 -8.89 5.05
C PHE A 109 3.26 -7.80 5.33
N PHE A 110 3.51 -6.92 4.37
CA PHE A 110 4.49 -5.84 4.54
C PHE A 110 4.08 -4.82 5.61
N LEU A 111 2.80 -4.45 5.68
CA LEU A 111 2.30 -3.53 6.70
C LEU A 111 2.44 -4.12 8.11
N ILE A 112 2.01 -5.37 8.32
CA ILE A 112 2.06 -6.05 9.61
C ILE A 112 3.51 -6.24 10.07
N VAL A 113 4.40 -6.67 9.17
CA VAL A 113 5.82 -6.87 9.51
C VAL A 113 6.47 -5.54 9.94
N ASN A 114 6.31 -4.48 9.15
CA ASN A 114 6.92 -3.18 9.49
C ASN A 114 6.30 -2.56 10.75
N TYR A 115 5.00 -2.69 10.93
CA TYR A 115 4.32 -2.24 12.14
C TYR A 115 4.78 -3.02 13.38
N GLY A 116 4.97 -4.34 13.25
CA GLY A 116 5.52 -5.18 14.31
C GLY A 116 6.94 -4.73 14.71
N VAL A 117 7.81 -4.48 13.73
CA VAL A 117 9.16 -3.96 14.00
C VAL A 117 9.10 -2.58 14.65
N HIS A 118 8.21 -1.69 14.19
CA HIS A 118 8.02 -0.37 14.78
C HIS A 118 7.64 -0.44 16.26
N GLN A 119 6.68 -1.30 16.61
CA GLN A 119 6.25 -1.48 17.99
C GLN A 119 7.35 -2.08 18.87
N LEU A 120 8.04 -3.12 18.40
CA LEU A 120 9.14 -3.74 19.13
C LEU A 120 10.30 -2.76 19.36
N ALA A 121 10.64 -1.96 18.35
CA ALA A 121 11.70 -0.95 18.44
C ALA A 121 11.30 0.24 19.33
N GLY A 122 10.00 0.57 19.40
CA GLY A 122 9.46 1.59 20.30
C GLY A 122 9.55 1.16 21.76
N LEU A 123 9.12 -0.07 22.07
CA LEU A 123 9.23 -0.67 23.40
C LEU A 123 10.70 -0.73 23.87
N ALA A 124 11.62 -1.11 22.98
CA ALA A 124 13.05 -1.16 23.29
C ALA A 124 13.67 0.23 23.57
N GLN A 125 13.03 1.32 23.13
CA GLN A 125 13.44 2.69 23.46
C GLN A 125 12.81 3.22 24.75
N GLY A 126 11.89 2.48 25.37
CA GLY A 126 11.16 2.97 26.53
C GLY A 126 10.05 3.95 26.18
N PHE A 127 9.67 4.09 24.90
CA PHE A 127 8.35 4.60 24.57
C PHE A 127 7.34 3.60 25.14
N GLY A 128 6.40 4.09 25.95
CA GLY A 128 5.51 3.27 26.80
C GLY A 128 4.63 2.25 26.04
N SER A 129 3.61 1.74 26.75
CA SER A 129 2.77 0.60 26.34
C SER A 129 2.34 0.60 24.87
N PHE A 130 2.26 -0.61 24.30
CA PHE A 130 1.72 -0.90 22.98
C PHE A 130 0.38 -0.19 22.76
N ASP A 131 0.36 0.83 21.89
CA ASP A 131 -0.87 1.47 21.43
C ASP A 131 -1.21 0.96 20.02
N PRO A 132 -2.10 -0.05 19.91
CA PRO A 132 -2.47 -0.64 18.63
C PRO A 132 -3.30 0.28 17.74
N LEU A 133 -3.84 1.39 18.27
CA LEU A 133 -4.86 2.20 17.61
C LEU A 133 -4.51 3.69 17.62
N SER A 134 -3.23 4.03 17.50
CA SER A 134 -2.80 5.41 17.38
C SER A 134 -3.43 6.10 16.16
N GLU A 135 -3.70 7.39 16.27
CA GLU A 135 -4.30 8.19 15.18
C GLU A 135 -3.47 8.11 13.88
N SER A 136 -2.14 8.07 14.01
CA SER A 136 -1.24 7.92 12.87
C SER A 136 -1.41 6.58 12.14
N LEU A 137 -1.71 5.50 12.87
CA LEU A 137 -2.00 4.21 12.27
C LEU A 137 -3.32 4.25 11.50
N TRP A 138 -4.36 4.84 12.09
CA TRP A 138 -5.65 5.00 11.39
C TRP A 138 -5.49 5.79 10.10
N LEU A 139 -4.81 6.93 10.15
CA LEU A 139 -4.56 7.77 8.98
C LEU A 139 -3.77 7.02 7.90
N SER A 140 -2.79 6.22 8.30
CA SER A 140 -2.01 5.39 7.38
C SER A 140 -2.82 4.26 6.75
N LEU A 141 -3.69 3.61 7.52
CA LEU A 141 -4.58 2.56 7.03
C LEU A 141 -5.61 3.11 6.04
N THR A 142 -6.23 4.25 6.35
CA THR A 142 -7.17 4.90 5.40
C THR A 142 -6.45 5.31 4.12
N THR A 143 -5.20 5.80 4.23
CA THR A 143 -4.36 6.10 3.08
C THR A 143 -4.04 4.85 2.27
N ALA A 144 -3.75 3.72 2.91
CA ALA A 144 -3.53 2.44 2.24
C ALA A 144 -4.77 1.95 1.50
N VAL A 145 -5.97 2.16 2.06
CA VAL A 145 -7.24 1.85 1.38
C VAL A 145 -7.40 2.68 0.11
N LEU A 146 -7.10 3.99 0.14
CA LEU A 146 -7.09 4.83 -1.06
C LEU A 146 -6.04 4.34 -2.08
N MET A 147 -4.82 4.15 -1.61
CA MET A 147 -3.67 3.71 -2.42
C MET A 147 -3.86 2.32 -3.01
N PHE A 148 -4.70 1.47 -2.44
CA PHE A 148 -5.02 0.18 -3.02
C PHE A 148 -6.23 0.25 -3.95
N GLY A 149 -7.30 0.89 -3.49
CA GLY A 149 -8.60 0.87 -4.15
C GLY A 149 -8.65 1.63 -5.47
N VAL A 150 -8.02 2.80 -5.55
CA VAL A 150 -7.99 3.59 -6.79
C VAL A 150 -7.17 2.87 -7.88
N PRO A 151 -5.93 2.42 -7.62
CA PRO A 151 -5.18 1.61 -8.58
C PRO A 151 -5.87 0.32 -8.99
N TRP A 152 -6.62 -0.32 -8.09
CA TRP A 152 -7.40 -1.51 -8.43
C TRP A 152 -8.44 -1.21 -9.51
N LEU A 153 -9.16 -0.09 -9.38
CA LEU A 153 -10.07 0.39 -10.41
C LEU A 153 -9.33 0.61 -11.74
N PHE A 154 -8.25 1.39 -11.73
CA PHE A 154 -7.51 1.68 -12.95
C PHE A 154 -6.83 0.45 -13.55
N SER A 155 -6.46 -0.54 -12.74
CA SER A 155 -5.96 -1.84 -13.19
C SER A 155 -7.04 -2.60 -13.97
N SER A 156 -8.31 -2.47 -13.56
CA SER A 156 -9.44 -3.06 -14.28
C SER A 156 -9.75 -2.37 -15.61
N LEU A 157 -9.38 -1.10 -15.77
CA LEU A 157 -9.64 -0.29 -16.97
C LEU A 157 -8.47 -0.32 -17.97
N SER A 158 -7.24 -0.13 -17.46
CA SER A 158 -6.01 0.05 -18.24
C SER A 158 -5.37 -1.29 -18.66
N SER A 159 -4.58 -1.24 -19.72
CA SER A 159 -3.64 -2.30 -20.13
C SER A 159 -2.23 -2.11 -19.54
N SER A 160 -1.91 -0.88 -19.09
CA SER A 160 -0.61 -0.55 -18.50
C SER A 160 -0.68 -0.59 -16.97
N SER A 161 0.13 -1.47 -16.37
CA SER A 161 0.29 -1.58 -14.91
C SER A 161 0.90 -0.33 -14.29
N VAL A 162 1.76 0.37 -15.02
CA VAL A 162 2.41 1.61 -14.56
C VAL A 162 1.38 2.73 -14.40
N ILE A 163 0.50 2.92 -15.40
CA ILE A 163 -0.56 3.95 -15.33
C ILE A 163 -1.53 3.63 -14.19
N ALA A 164 -1.89 2.35 -14.04
CA ALA A 164 -2.74 1.92 -12.94
C ALA A 164 -2.10 2.19 -11.57
N ALA A 165 -0.82 1.85 -11.39
CA ALA A 165 -0.10 2.13 -10.15
C ALA A 165 0.10 3.64 -9.89
N ALA A 166 0.34 4.44 -10.93
CA ALA A 166 0.49 5.89 -10.80
C ALA A 166 -0.81 6.58 -10.34
N SER A 167 -1.98 6.02 -10.71
CA SER A 167 -3.28 6.59 -10.35
C SER A 167 -3.51 6.71 -8.84
N GLY A 168 -2.96 5.80 -8.04
CA GLY A 168 -3.07 5.84 -6.58
C GLY A 168 -2.24 6.98 -5.98
N VAL A 169 -1.02 7.16 -6.48
CA VAL A 169 -0.15 8.28 -6.08
C VAL A 169 -0.80 9.61 -6.44
N VAL A 170 -1.35 9.73 -7.65
CA VAL A 170 -2.08 10.92 -8.08
C VAL A 170 -3.29 11.18 -7.18
N ALA A 171 -4.11 10.16 -6.91
CA ALA A 171 -5.27 10.30 -6.03
C ALA A 171 -4.88 10.74 -4.61
N PHE A 172 -3.82 10.17 -4.04
CA PHE A 172 -3.30 10.59 -2.75
C PHE A 172 -2.85 12.05 -2.74
N LEU A 173 -2.07 12.47 -3.73
CA LEU A 173 -1.60 13.86 -3.82
C LEU A 173 -2.76 14.84 -3.97
N LEU A 174 -3.80 14.46 -4.73
CA LEU A 174 -5.01 15.26 -4.86
C LEU A 174 -5.77 15.39 -3.54
N VAL A 175 -6.04 14.28 -2.85
CA VAL A 175 -6.75 14.32 -1.55
C VAL A 175 -5.93 15.11 -0.52
N MET A 176 -4.61 14.88 -0.46
CA MET A 176 -3.71 15.59 0.44
C MET A 176 -3.70 17.10 0.13
N GLY A 177 -3.56 17.50 -1.14
CA GLY A 177 -3.53 18.90 -1.54
C GLY A 177 -4.85 19.66 -1.28
N ILE A 178 -5.99 18.98 -1.45
CA ILE A 178 -7.30 19.56 -1.12
C ILE A 178 -7.42 19.77 0.40
N CYS A 179 -6.99 18.79 1.20
CA CYS A 179 -7.07 18.90 2.66
C CYS A 179 -6.09 19.95 3.22
N SER A 180 -4.88 20.07 2.66
CA SER A 180 -3.90 21.07 3.11
C SER A 180 -4.30 22.50 2.76
N SER A 181 -4.87 22.74 1.58
CA SER A 181 -5.42 24.06 1.22
C SER A 181 -6.64 24.46 2.07
N GLY A 182 -7.41 23.48 2.53
CA GLY A 182 -8.50 23.68 3.50
C GLY A 182 -8.00 24.13 4.88
N LEU A 183 -6.89 23.55 5.36
CA LEU A 183 -6.26 23.94 6.62
C LEU A 183 -5.78 25.40 6.60
N ASP A 184 -5.14 25.83 5.51
CA ASP A 184 -4.60 27.19 5.39
C ASP A 184 -5.70 28.28 5.36
N SER A 185 -6.87 27.94 4.81
CA SER A 185 -7.99 28.87 4.68
C SER A 185 -8.85 29.00 5.94
N SER A 186 -8.82 28.01 6.84
CA SER A 186 -9.68 27.95 8.02
C SER A 186 -8.95 28.32 9.32
N ARG A 187 -8.71 29.62 9.53
CA ARG A 187 -7.97 30.17 10.70
C ARG A 187 -8.52 29.85 12.10
N ARG A 188 -9.67 29.17 12.28
CA ARG A 188 -10.33 29.02 13.61
C ARG A 188 -11.06 27.70 13.92
N ALA A 189 -10.91 26.61 13.15
CA ALA A 189 -11.48 25.32 13.57
C ALA A 189 -10.68 24.10 13.10
N THR A 190 -10.04 23.46 14.09
CA THR A 190 -9.76 22.02 14.29
C THR A 190 -9.04 21.26 13.17
N ALA A 191 -7.72 21.09 13.32
CA ALA A 191 -6.92 20.12 12.56
C ALA A 191 -7.56 18.72 12.53
N ASP A 192 -8.20 18.32 13.63
CA ASP A 192 -8.92 17.05 13.80
C ASP A 192 -10.09 16.91 12.80
N ALA A 193 -10.80 18.00 12.50
CA ALA A 193 -11.89 17.95 11.51
C ALA A 193 -11.35 17.70 10.10
N TRP A 194 -10.23 18.31 9.74
CA TRP A 194 -9.58 18.08 8.45
C TRP A 194 -8.95 16.69 8.36
N ALA A 195 -8.40 16.17 9.45
CA ALA A 195 -7.97 14.78 9.53
C ALA A 195 -9.14 13.82 9.29
N MET A 196 -10.31 14.10 9.88
CA MET A 196 -11.52 13.31 9.64
C MET A 196 -12.01 13.39 8.18
N VAL A 197 -12.04 14.58 7.59
CA VAL A 197 -12.40 14.77 6.17
C VAL A 197 -11.44 13.99 5.26
N TYR A 198 -10.14 14.05 5.54
CA TYR A 198 -9.12 13.27 4.83
C TYR A 198 -9.41 11.77 4.93
N MET A 199 -9.57 11.25 6.15
CA MET A 199 -9.83 9.82 6.39
C MET A 199 -11.09 9.33 5.66
N VAL A 200 -12.19 10.08 5.77
CA VAL A 200 -13.47 9.75 5.11
C VAL A 200 -13.33 9.77 3.59
N THR A 201 -12.64 10.78 3.03
CA THR A 201 -12.42 10.87 1.58
C THR A 201 -11.58 9.70 1.07
N CYS A 202 -10.51 9.35 1.77
CA CYS A 202 -9.68 8.20 1.46
C CYS A 202 -10.47 6.89 1.48
N LEU A 203 -11.33 6.68 2.49
CA LEU A 203 -12.16 5.48 2.61
C LEU A 203 -13.21 5.40 1.49
N ILE A 204 -13.94 6.49 1.23
CA ILE A 204 -14.98 6.51 0.18
C ILE A 204 -14.35 6.24 -1.19
N ALA A 205 -13.29 6.96 -1.54
CA ALA A 205 -12.63 6.81 -2.83
C ALA A 205 -11.94 5.44 -2.97
N GLY A 206 -11.29 4.95 -1.92
CA GLY A 206 -10.64 3.64 -1.92
C GLY A 206 -11.62 2.47 -2.00
N ILE A 207 -12.61 2.41 -1.11
CA ILE A 207 -13.63 1.35 -1.12
C ILE A 207 -14.46 1.42 -2.40
N GLY A 208 -14.88 2.62 -2.81
CA GLY A 208 -15.60 2.84 -4.06
C GLY A 208 -14.81 2.35 -5.27
N GLY A 209 -13.54 2.75 -5.39
CA GLY A 209 -12.65 2.30 -6.47
C GLY A 209 -12.48 0.78 -6.49
N PHE A 210 -12.27 0.17 -5.33
CA PHE A 210 -12.13 -1.28 -5.22
C PHE A 210 -13.40 -2.02 -5.67
N VAL A 211 -14.57 -1.63 -5.18
CA VAL A 211 -15.86 -2.25 -5.51
C VAL A 211 -16.19 -2.06 -7.00
N ILE A 212 -16.05 -0.85 -7.52
CA ILE A 212 -16.29 -0.56 -8.94
C ILE A 212 -15.34 -1.38 -9.82
N GLY A 213 -14.06 -1.49 -9.44
CA GLY A 213 -13.07 -2.29 -10.16
C GLY A 213 -13.41 -3.79 -10.19
N ILE A 214 -13.94 -4.34 -9.09
CA ILE A 214 -14.45 -5.73 -9.06
C ILE A 214 -15.63 -5.90 -10.02
N VAL A 215 -16.62 -5.01 -9.95
CA VAL A 215 -17.82 -5.09 -10.81
C VAL A 215 -17.42 -4.98 -12.29
N TYR A 216 -16.50 -4.07 -12.62
CA TYR A 216 -16.01 -3.89 -13.97
C TYR A 216 -15.29 -5.15 -14.46
N TYR A 217 -14.37 -5.72 -13.67
CA TYR A 217 -13.69 -6.96 -14.02
C TYR A 217 -14.67 -8.11 -14.29
N LEU A 218 -15.68 -8.29 -13.44
CA LEU A 218 -16.64 -9.39 -13.60
C LEU A 218 -17.47 -9.26 -14.90
N ARG A 219 -17.84 -8.04 -15.28
CA ARG A 219 -18.66 -7.75 -16.47
C ARG A 219 -17.87 -7.69 -17.77
N ARG A 220 -16.57 -7.40 -17.71
CA ARG A 220 -15.74 -7.16 -18.91
C ARG A 220 -15.56 -8.43 -19.74
N VAL A 221 -15.84 -8.37 -21.03
CA VAL A 221 -15.48 -9.44 -21.98
C VAL A 221 -14.06 -9.18 -22.46
N GLU A 222 -13.15 -10.13 -22.20
CA GLU A 222 -11.79 -10.11 -22.76
C GLU A 222 -11.90 -10.50 -24.26
N PRO A 223 -11.23 -9.78 -25.17
CA PRO A 223 -11.23 -10.10 -26.60
C PRO A 223 -10.48 -11.40 -26.94
#